data_AF-A0A3P7JPS9-F1
#
_entry.id   AF-A0A3P7JPS9-F1
#
_cell.length_a   1.000
_cell.length_b   1.000
_cell.length_c   1.000
_cell.angle_alpha   90.00
_cell.angle_beta   90.00
_cell.angle_gamma   90.00
#
_symmetry.space_group_name_H-M   'P 1'
#
loop_
_entity.id
_entity.type
_entity.pdbx_description
1 polymer ?
#
loop_
_entity_poly.entity_id
_entity_poly.type
_entity_poly.pdbx_seq_one_letter_code
_entity_poly.pdbx_strand_id
1 'polypeptide(L)'
;MGFPLVTAKYSNSSILTITQKRYMISPSNPGIEKYYFTRHRQNYDSIGWKHIINQLEKDHNVFTHYTRYILLSDAFAAALVDELDYEIVFKLVRYVAKEKDFLPWNAVMSGLHTILRFYVTVDRAKSLNFLAKEILKPMYNIVYKRYLSGDDSFKKEHLMGDLSWESAIVL
;
A
#
# COMPACT_ATOMS: atom_id res chain seq x y z
N MET A 1 -3.97 -9.30 15.67
CA MET A 1 -3.69 -8.11 16.54
C MET A 1 -4.21 -6.88 15.80
N GLY A 2 -4.86 -5.94 16.49
CA GLY A 2 -5.49 -4.76 15.88
C GLY A 2 -4.58 -3.54 15.74
N PHE A 3 -5.08 -2.44 15.19
CA PHE A 3 -4.38 -1.15 15.12
C PHE A 3 -5.29 0.02 15.54
N PRO A 4 -4.76 1.06 16.21
CA PRO A 4 -5.47 2.31 16.33
C PRO A 4 -5.32 3.12 15.03
N LEU A 5 -6.43 3.64 14.52
CA LEU A 5 -6.49 4.53 13.36
C LEU A 5 -6.77 5.96 13.85
N VAL A 6 -5.85 6.87 13.56
CA VAL A 6 -5.97 8.30 13.85
C VAL A 6 -6.41 8.99 12.56
N THR A 7 -7.59 9.60 12.58
CA THR A 7 -8.17 10.27 11.40
C THR A 7 -8.20 11.78 11.60
N ALA A 8 -7.60 12.51 10.68
CA ALA A 8 -7.63 13.96 10.60
C ALA A 8 -8.65 14.41 9.55
N LYS A 9 -9.58 15.29 9.93
CA LYS A 9 -10.62 15.84 9.04
C LYS A 9 -10.65 17.35 9.12
N TYR A 10 -10.70 18.00 7.96
CA TYR A 10 -10.94 19.44 7.87
C TYR A 10 -12.42 19.71 8.13
N SER A 11 -12.71 20.43 9.21
CA SER A 11 -14.06 20.95 9.45
C SER A 11 -14.28 22.24 8.65
N ASN A 12 -13.22 23.03 8.45
CA ASN A 12 -13.13 24.19 7.55
C ASN A 12 -11.65 24.58 7.35
N SER A 13 -11.37 25.75 6.78
CA SER A 13 -10.01 26.25 6.53
C SER A 13 -9.15 26.49 7.78
N SER A 14 -9.75 26.50 8.97
CA SER A 14 -9.06 26.88 10.23
C SER A 14 -9.21 25.84 11.34
N ILE A 15 -10.05 24.82 11.15
CA ILE A 15 -10.35 23.80 12.16
C ILE A 15 -10.03 22.42 11.62
N LEU A 16 -9.08 21.76 12.29
CA LEU A 16 -8.72 20.37 12.09
C LEU A 16 -9.27 19.53 13.24
N THR A 17 -10.14 18.57 12.93
CA THR A 17 -10.65 17.60 13.91
C THR A 17 -9.83 16.32 13.83
N ILE A 18 -9.29 15.87 14.96
CA ILE A 18 -8.54 14.62 15.06
C ILE A 18 -9.34 13.62 15.90
N THR A 19 -9.54 12.42 15.37
CA THR A 19 -10.24 11.32 16.07
C THR A 19 -9.38 10.07 16.07
N GLN A 20 -9.60 9.19 17.05
CA GLN A 20 -8.89 7.90 17.14
C GLN A 20 -9.88 6.77 17.42
N LYS A 21 -9.82 5.70 16.64
CA LYS A 21 -10.59 4.46 16.83
C LYS A 21 -9.65 3.26 16.82
N ARG A 22 -10.03 2.13 17.42
CA ARG A 22 -9.23 0.88 17.43
C ARG A 22 -9.94 -0.22 16.66
N TYR A 23 -9.26 -0.81 15.68
CA TYR A 23 -9.78 -1.91 14.84
C TYR A 23 -9.04 -3.21 15.16
N MET A 24 -9.74 -4.35 15.10
CA MET A 24 -9.15 -5.67 15.29
C MET A 24 -9.10 -6.45 13.97
N ILE A 25 -7.90 -6.84 13.55
CA ILE A 25 -7.71 -7.84 12.49
C ILE A 25 -7.80 -9.22 13.18
N SER A 26 -9.02 -9.76 13.25
CA SER A 26 -9.44 -11.05 13.87
C SER A 26 -9.20 -11.22 15.39
N PRO A 27 -10.23 -11.66 16.16
CA PRO A 27 -10.08 -12.04 17.57
C PRO A 27 -9.32 -13.35 17.81
N SER A 28 -9.25 -14.24 16.81
CA SER A 28 -8.87 -15.66 17.00
C SER A 28 -7.46 -16.05 16.53
N ASN A 29 -6.68 -15.13 15.95
CA ASN A 29 -5.35 -15.45 15.45
C ASN A 29 -4.32 -14.35 15.79
N PRO A 30 -3.52 -14.49 16.86
CA PRO A 30 -2.43 -13.57 17.20
C PRO A 30 -1.21 -13.85 16.30
N GLY A 31 -1.39 -13.74 14.99
CA GLY A 31 -0.32 -13.83 14.00
C GLY A 31 0.49 -12.54 13.95
N ILE A 32 1.80 -12.67 14.11
CA ILE A 32 2.79 -11.60 14.23
C ILE A 32 2.89 -10.80 12.91
N GLU A 33 2.31 -9.60 12.86
CA GLU A 33 2.78 -8.56 11.93
C GLU A 33 3.87 -7.74 12.64
N LYS A 34 5.07 -8.33 12.72
CA LYS A 34 6.27 -7.62 13.14
C LYS A 34 6.77 -6.81 11.96
N TYR A 35 6.12 -5.68 11.67
CA TYR A 35 6.78 -4.59 10.99
C TYR A 35 6.86 -3.37 11.92
N TYR A 36 8.11 -3.02 12.13
CA TYR A 36 8.66 -1.97 12.96
C TYR A 36 7.98 -0.59 12.80
N PHE A 37 7.69 0.03 13.96
CA PHE A 37 7.70 1.48 14.20
C PHE A 37 6.45 2.38 14.04
N THR A 38 5.22 1.88 13.88
CA THR A 38 4.04 2.74 14.14
C THR A 38 3.06 2.13 15.14
N ARG A 39 2.89 2.78 16.29
CA ARG A 39 1.86 2.42 17.28
C ARG A 39 0.45 2.75 16.80
N HIS A 40 0.31 3.47 15.67
CA HIS A 40 -0.94 3.93 15.07
C HIS A 40 -0.86 3.99 13.53
N ARG A 41 -2.02 3.85 12.88
CA ARG A 41 -2.24 4.13 11.46
C ARG A 41 -2.82 5.55 11.31
N GLN A 42 -2.49 6.24 10.24
CA GLN A 42 -3.02 7.57 9.93
C GLN A 42 -4.07 7.49 8.83
N ASN A 43 -5.11 8.31 8.93
CA ASN A 43 -6.10 8.50 7.89
C ASN A 43 -6.43 9.99 7.76
N TYR A 44 -6.88 10.35 6.57
CA TYR A 44 -7.28 11.71 6.22
C TYR A 44 -8.67 11.67 5.60
N ASP A 45 -9.40 12.78 5.62
CA ASP A 45 -10.59 12.90 4.79
C ASP A 45 -10.25 12.88 3.28
N SER A 46 -11.28 12.83 2.44
CA SER A 46 -11.11 12.77 0.98
C SER A 46 -10.34 13.96 0.42
N ILE A 47 -10.42 15.13 1.05
CA ILE A 47 -9.69 16.34 0.68
C ILE A 47 -8.20 16.19 1.01
N GLY A 48 -7.88 15.73 2.22
CA GLY A 48 -6.51 15.46 2.65
C GLY A 48 -5.83 14.42 1.76
N TRP A 49 -6.51 13.31 1.49
CA TRP A 49 -6.00 12.31 0.55
C TRP A 49 -5.81 12.86 -0.85
N LYS A 50 -6.74 13.67 -1.36
CA LYS A 50 -6.58 14.33 -2.67
C LYS A 50 -5.32 15.20 -2.73
N HIS A 51 -5.03 15.97 -1.68
CA HIS A 51 -3.80 16.78 -1.63
C HIS A 51 -2.54 15.91 -1.61
N ILE A 52 -2.54 14.84 -0.81
CA ILE A 52 -1.43 13.88 -0.74
C ILE A 52 -1.18 13.24 -2.12
N ILE A 53 -2.24 12.77 -2.78
CA ILE A 53 -2.16 12.14 -4.11
C ILE A 53 -1.61 13.13 -5.13
N ASN A 54 -2.15 14.36 -5.18
CA ASN A 54 -1.67 15.40 -6.09
C ASN A 54 -0.18 15.71 -5.86
N GLN A 55 0.28 15.76 -4.61
CA GLN A 55 1.68 15.99 -4.29
C GLN A 55 2.55 14.83 -4.79
N LEU A 56 2.16 13.58 -4.53
CA LEU A 56 2.92 12.39 -4.95
C LEU A 56 2.98 12.25 -6.48
N GLU A 57 1.89 12.57 -7.18
CA GLU A 57 1.86 12.57 -8.64
C GLU A 57 2.73 13.67 -9.23
N LYS A 58 2.75 14.86 -8.61
CA LYS A 58 3.58 15.99 -9.05
C LYS A 58 5.06 15.75 -8.76
N ASP A 59 5.40 15.50 -7.51
CA ASP A 59 6.75 15.18 -7.04
C ASP A 59 6.70 14.40 -5.72
N HIS A 60 6.92 13.09 -5.82
CA HIS A 60 6.96 12.19 -4.67
C HIS A 60 8.24 12.32 -3.85
N ASN A 61 9.32 12.91 -4.37
CA ASN A 61 10.59 13.01 -3.65
C ASN A 61 10.59 14.09 -2.56
N VAL A 62 9.54 14.92 -2.51
CA VAL A 62 9.27 15.81 -1.36
C VAL A 62 9.09 15.01 -0.06
N PHE A 63 8.56 13.79 -0.17
CA PHE A 63 8.45 12.87 0.96
C PHE A 63 9.59 11.85 0.91
N THR A 64 10.10 11.45 2.08
CA THR A 64 11.06 10.34 2.17
C THR A 64 10.42 9.04 1.71
N HIS A 65 11.22 8.07 1.23
CA HIS A 65 10.73 6.74 0.87
C HIS A 65 9.97 6.05 2.02
N TYR A 66 10.39 6.31 3.27
CA TYR A 66 9.71 5.81 4.46
C TYR A 66 8.34 6.45 4.67
N THR A 67 8.21 7.76 4.50
CA THR A 67 6.91 8.46 4.55
C THR A 67 5.96 7.94 3.47
N ARG A 68 6.45 7.74 2.25
CA ARG A 68 5.67 7.19 1.14
C ARG A 68 5.19 5.76 1.42
N TYR A 69 6.06 4.93 1.99
CA TYR A 69 5.70 3.60 2.48
C TYR A 69 4.58 3.64 3.51
N ILE A 70 4.67 4.52 4.52
CA ILE A 70 3.64 4.67 5.54
C ILE A 70 2.31 5.10 4.91
N LEU A 71 2.32 6.11 4.04
CA LEU A 71 1.10 6.61 3.38
C LEU A 71 0.37 5.50 2.62
N LEU A 72 1.10 4.68 1.87
CA LEU A 72 0.53 3.52 1.17
C LEU A 72 0.00 2.48 2.15
N SER A 73 0.83 2.08 3.12
CA SER A 73 0.47 1.04 4.10
C SER A 73 -0.75 1.42 4.93
N ASP A 74 -0.83 2.69 5.35
CA ASP A 74 -1.94 3.21 6.13
C ASP A 74 -3.22 3.38 5.29
N ALA A 75 -3.11 3.77 4.02
CA ALA A 75 -4.25 3.82 3.11
C ALA A 75 -4.89 2.44 2.90
N PHE A 76 -4.08 1.40 2.66
CA PHE A 76 -4.58 0.02 2.56
C PHE A 76 -5.20 -0.46 3.88
N ALA A 77 -4.57 -0.15 5.01
CA ALA A 77 -5.11 -0.52 6.32
C ALA A 77 -6.46 0.16 6.62
N ALA A 78 -6.59 1.45 6.30
CA ALA A 78 -7.84 2.20 6.47
C ALA A 78 -8.95 1.64 5.58
N ALA A 79 -8.64 1.29 4.32
CA ALA A 79 -9.61 0.69 3.40
C ALA A 79 -10.04 -0.72 3.80
N LEU A 80 -9.13 -1.51 4.39
CA LEU A 80 -9.45 -2.84 4.91
C LEU A 80 -10.53 -2.81 6.01
N VAL A 81 -10.61 -1.70 6.76
CA VAL A 81 -11.57 -1.52 7.85
C VAL A 81 -12.69 -0.53 7.50
N ASP A 82 -12.90 -0.28 6.21
CA ASP A 82 -13.98 0.55 5.67
C ASP A 82 -13.97 2.02 6.13
N GLU A 83 -12.79 2.55 6.49
CA GLU A 83 -12.59 3.97 6.84
C GLU A 83 -11.98 4.78 5.69
N LEU A 84 -11.71 4.14 4.55
CA LEU A 84 -11.25 4.77 3.31
C LEU A 84 -11.72 3.99 2.08
N ASP A 85 -12.29 4.67 1.09
CA ASP A 85 -12.70 4.02 -0.16
C ASP A 85 -11.49 3.49 -0.93
N TYR A 86 -11.56 2.24 -1.40
CA TYR A 86 -10.52 1.66 -2.27
C TYR A 86 -10.28 2.46 -3.55
N GLU A 87 -11.26 3.23 -4.02
CA GLU A 87 -11.05 4.16 -5.14
C GLU A 87 -9.94 5.19 -4.83
N ILE A 88 -9.88 5.70 -3.60
CA ILE A 88 -8.83 6.63 -3.16
C ILE A 88 -7.49 5.89 -3.07
N VAL A 89 -7.48 4.67 -2.54
CA VAL A 89 -6.27 3.83 -2.48
C VAL A 89 -5.72 3.57 -3.88
N PHE A 90 -6.56 3.21 -4.85
CA PHE A 90 -6.10 2.95 -6.21
C PHE A 90 -5.66 4.22 -6.93
N LYS A 91 -6.28 5.38 -6.65
CA LYS A 91 -5.75 6.68 -7.13
C LYS A 91 -4.37 6.96 -6.55
N LEU A 92 -4.15 6.71 -5.26
CA LEU A 92 -2.84 6.83 -4.62
C LEU A 92 -1.81 5.92 -5.29
N VAL A 93 -2.12 4.64 -5.50
CA VAL A 93 -1.19 3.67 -6.10
C VAL A 93 -0.71 4.07 -7.52
N ARG A 94 -1.43 4.93 -8.25
CA ARG A 94 -1.01 5.39 -9.59
C ARG A 94 0.33 6.12 -9.59
N TYR A 95 0.67 6.89 -8.55
CA TYR A 95 1.95 7.61 -8.52
C TYR A 95 3.13 6.64 -8.53
N VAL A 96 2.93 5.41 -8.04
CA VAL A 96 3.98 4.43 -7.83
C VAL A 96 4.60 4.00 -9.16
N ALA A 97 3.95 4.21 -10.30
CA ALA A 97 4.58 4.06 -11.63
C ALA A 97 5.88 4.91 -11.80
N LYS A 98 6.07 5.97 -10.99
CA LYS A 98 7.26 6.82 -10.96
C LYS A 98 8.25 6.45 -9.84
N GLU A 99 7.89 5.51 -8.98
CA GLU A 99 8.63 5.14 -7.76
C GLU A 99 9.88 4.30 -8.09
N LYS A 100 10.96 4.63 -7.38
CA LYS A 100 12.26 3.98 -7.54
C LYS A 100 12.71 3.23 -6.30
N ASP A 101 12.11 3.49 -5.15
CA ASP A 101 12.49 2.86 -3.90
C ASP A 101 11.69 1.58 -3.65
N PHE A 102 12.34 0.53 -3.16
CA PHE A 102 11.69 -0.76 -2.89
C PHE A 102 10.60 -0.67 -1.82
N LEU A 103 10.83 0.15 -0.79
CA LEU A 103 9.99 0.14 0.39
C LEU A 103 8.52 0.54 0.07
N PRO A 104 8.22 1.62 -0.67
CA PRO A 104 6.86 1.91 -1.12
C PRO A 104 6.25 0.80 -2.00
N TRP A 105 7.03 0.20 -2.88
CA TRP A 105 6.59 -0.94 -3.69
C TRP A 105 6.16 -2.14 -2.82
N ASN A 106 6.90 -2.43 -1.76
CA ASN A 106 6.57 -3.47 -0.78
C ASN A 106 5.22 -3.21 -0.09
N ALA A 107 4.90 -1.96 0.25
CA ALA A 107 3.59 -1.63 0.80
C ALA A 107 2.45 -1.92 -0.19
N VAL A 108 2.61 -1.61 -1.48
CA VAL A 108 1.61 -1.91 -2.51
C VAL A 108 1.42 -3.41 -2.66
N MET A 109 2.51 -4.19 -2.74
CA MET A 109 2.44 -5.66 -2.86
C MET A 109 1.70 -6.28 -1.68
N SER A 110 2.08 -5.88 -0.46
CA SER A 110 1.44 -6.35 0.77
C SER A 110 -0.06 -6.01 0.78
N GLY A 111 -0.42 -4.77 0.43
CA GLY A 111 -1.81 -4.33 0.36
C GLY A 111 -2.64 -5.11 -0.66
N LEU A 112 -2.14 -5.28 -1.89
CA LEU A 112 -2.81 -6.06 -2.94
C LEU A 112 -2.97 -7.53 -2.56
N HIS A 113 -1.95 -8.14 -1.97
CA HIS A 113 -2.02 -9.51 -1.48
C HIS A 113 -3.08 -9.68 -0.38
N THR A 114 -3.21 -8.71 0.52
CA THR A 114 -4.28 -8.69 1.53
C THR A 114 -5.67 -8.63 0.87
N ILE A 115 -5.87 -7.78 -0.15
CA ILE A 115 -7.15 -7.74 -0.89
C ILE A 115 -7.42 -9.10 -1.55
N LEU A 116 -6.44 -9.68 -2.24
CA LEU A 116 -6.58 -10.99 -2.87
C LEU A 116 -6.96 -12.08 -1.85
N ARG A 117 -6.37 -12.06 -0.65
CA ARG A 117 -6.70 -13.03 0.40
C ARG A 117 -8.14 -12.96 0.87
N PHE A 118 -8.73 -11.76 0.98
CA PHE A 118 -10.07 -11.58 1.53
C PHE A 118 -11.20 -11.61 0.49
N TYR A 119 -10.91 -11.34 -0.79
CA TYR A 119 -11.95 -11.11 -1.80
C TYR A 119 -12.06 -12.19 -2.91
N VAL A 120 -11.38 -13.34 -2.79
CA VAL A 120 -11.43 -14.39 -3.82
C VAL A 120 -12.72 -15.23 -3.78
N THR A 121 -13.65 -14.85 -4.67
CA THR A 121 -14.50 -15.79 -5.42
C THR A 121 -13.90 -15.98 -6.82
N VAL A 122 -14.02 -17.17 -7.42
CA VAL A 122 -13.29 -17.59 -8.64
C VAL A 122 -13.32 -16.56 -9.79
N ASP A 123 -14.45 -15.87 -10.03
CA ASP A 123 -14.57 -14.91 -11.14
C ASP A 123 -14.00 -13.51 -10.84
N ARG A 124 -14.14 -13.01 -9.60
CA ARG A 124 -13.60 -11.69 -9.20
C ARG A 124 -12.08 -11.70 -9.00
N ALA A 125 -11.54 -12.88 -8.69
CA ALA A 125 -10.10 -13.10 -8.57
C ALA A 125 -9.35 -12.77 -9.87
N LYS A 126 -9.92 -13.09 -11.04
CA LYS A 126 -9.28 -12.82 -12.34
C LYS A 126 -9.10 -11.33 -12.60
N SER A 127 -10.15 -10.53 -12.42
CA SER A 127 -10.09 -9.08 -12.64
C SER A 127 -9.14 -8.39 -11.65
N LEU A 128 -9.13 -8.83 -10.39
CA LEU A 128 -8.23 -8.28 -9.37
C LEU A 128 -6.76 -8.69 -9.62
N ASN A 129 -6.52 -9.92 -10.06
CA ASN A 129 -5.19 -10.37 -10.51
C ASN A 129 -4.69 -9.55 -11.69
N PHE A 130 -5.55 -9.29 -12.68
CA PHE A 130 -5.19 -8.44 -13.82
C PHE A 130 -4.82 -7.02 -13.36
N LEU A 131 -5.62 -6.41 -12.50
CA LEU A 131 -5.33 -5.09 -11.94
C LEU A 131 -4.01 -5.07 -11.16
N ALA A 132 -3.78 -6.07 -10.31
CA ALA A 132 -2.53 -6.19 -9.57
C ALA A 132 -1.33 -6.32 -10.50
N LYS A 133 -1.41 -7.13 -11.57
CA LYS A 133 -0.35 -7.25 -12.58
C LYS A 133 -0.06 -5.92 -13.26
N GLU A 134 -1.08 -5.18 -13.68
CA GLU A 134 -0.90 -3.89 -14.35
C GLU A 134 -0.27 -2.84 -13.42
N ILE A 135 -0.65 -2.82 -12.14
CA ILE A 135 -0.04 -1.95 -11.12
C ILE A 135 1.43 -2.29 -10.89
N LEU A 136 1.78 -3.59 -10.85
CA LEU A 136 3.12 -4.06 -10.49
C LEU A 136 4.07 -4.14 -11.70
N LYS A 137 3.56 -4.04 -12.93
CA LYS A 137 4.37 -4.10 -14.16
C LYS A 137 5.49 -3.06 -14.23
N PRO A 138 5.31 -1.78 -13.87
CA PRO A 138 6.41 -0.81 -13.84
C PRO A 138 7.51 -1.21 -12.85
N MET A 139 7.13 -1.71 -11.68
CA MET A 139 8.07 -2.22 -10.69
C MET A 139 8.90 -3.37 -11.26
N TYR A 140 8.24 -4.36 -11.87
CA TYR A 140 8.92 -5.51 -12.45
C TYR A 140 10.02 -5.08 -13.43
N ASN A 141 9.70 -4.13 -14.31
CA ASN A 141 10.67 -3.61 -15.28
C ASN A 141 11.85 -2.90 -14.61
N ILE A 142 11.62 -2.13 -13.54
CA ILE A 142 12.68 -1.43 -12.80
C ILE A 142 13.57 -2.43 -12.06
N VAL A 143 12.96 -3.36 -11.33
CA VAL A 143 13.66 -4.39 -10.56
C VAL A 143 14.47 -5.29 -11.48
N TYR A 144 13.88 -5.76 -12.57
CA TYR A 144 14.54 -6.61 -13.56
C TYR A 144 15.74 -5.90 -14.21
N LYS A 145 15.60 -4.62 -14.58
CA LYS A 145 16.71 -3.83 -15.12
C LYS A 145 17.85 -3.62 -14.11
N ARG A 146 17.54 -3.37 -12.84
CA ARG A 146 18.54 -3.21 -11.77
C ARG A 146 19.27 -4.50 -11.45
N TYR A 147 18.54 -5.62 -11.46
CA TYR A 147 19.13 -6.94 -11.34
C TYR A 147 20.14 -7.20 -12.47
N LEU A 148 19.78 -6.90 -13.72
CA LEU A 148 20.69 -7.05 -14.86
C LEU A 148 21.92 -6.12 -14.79
N SER A 149 21.83 -4.97 -14.11
CA SER A 149 22.97 -4.06 -13.93
C SER A 149 23.93 -4.45 -12.80
N GLY A 150 23.65 -5.52 -12.05
CA GLY A 150 24.47 -5.96 -10.92
C GLY A 150 24.33 -5.10 -9.66
N ASP A 151 23.18 -4.41 -9.51
CA ASP A 151 22.88 -3.58 -8.34
C ASP A 151 22.32 -4.45 -7.19
N ASP A 152 23.17 -4.75 -6.19
CA ASP A 152 22.84 -5.57 -5.01
C ASP A 152 21.95 -4.86 -3.98
N SER A 153 21.56 -3.59 -4.20
CA SER A 153 20.66 -2.87 -3.28
C SER A 153 19.25 -3.48 -3.19
N PHE A 154 18.89 -4.33 -4.17
CA PHE A 154 17.66 -5.14 -4.17
C PHE A 154 18.02 -6.59 -3.84
N LYS A 155 17.98 -6.96 -2.56
CA LYS A 155 18.22 -8.35 -2.16
C LYS A 155 17.18 -9.29 -2.80
N LYS A 156 17.69 -10.20 -3.63
CA LYS A 156 17.00 -11.32 -4.30
C LYS A 156 16.00 -12.06 -3.40
N GLU A 157 16.32 -12.16 -2.12
CA GLU A 157 15.58 -12.90 -1.08
C GLU A 157 14.17 -12.33 -0.81
N HIS A 158 13.98 -11.01 -0.86
CA HIS A 158 12.65 -10.39 -0.66
C HIS A 158 11.77 -10.47 -1.91
N LEU A 159 12.37 -10.65 -3.09
CA LEU A 159 11.64 -10.76 -4.36
C LEU A 159 11.17 -12.19 -4.64
N MET A 160 11.89 -13.21 -4.17
CA MET A 160 11.60 -14.62 -4.48
C MET A 160 10.70 -15.34 -3.47
N GLY A 161 10.61 -14.86 -2.22
CA GLY A 161 9.81 -15.49 -1.17
C GLY A 161 8.31 -15.16 -1.24
N ASP A 162 7.97 -13.91 -1.52
CA ASP A 162 6.58 -13.41 -1.46
C ASP A 162 5.85 -13.45 -2.83
N LEU A 163 6.61 -13.60 -3.92
CA LEU A 163 6.13 -13.78 -5.28
C LEU A 163 6.79 -15.04 -5.83
N SER A 164 6.19 -16.22 -5.68
CA SER A 164 6.62 -17.37 -6.48
C SER A 164 6.26 -17.05 -7.94
N TRP A 165 7.24 -16.59 -8.70
CA TRP A 165 7.10 -15.99 -10.04
C TRP A 165 6.44 -16.92 -11.09
N GLU A 166 6.29 -18.21 -10.79
CA GLU A 166 5.56 -19.19 -11.59
C GLU A 166 4.03 -19.04 -11.47
N SER A 167 3.52 -18.56 -10.34
CA SER A 167 2.07 -18.40 -10.12
C SER A 167 1.49 -17.07 -10.65
N ALA A 168 2.33 -16.04 -10.81
CA ALA A 168 1.92 -14.76 -11.41
C ALA A 168 1.84 -14.79 -12.94
N ILE A 169 2.51 -15.74 -13.61
CA ILE A 169 2.51 -15.87 -15.07
C ILE A 169 1.43 -16.88 -15.56
N VAL A 170 0.88 -17.74 -14.71
CA VAL A 170 0.04 -18.88 -15.15
C VAL A 170 -1.46 -18.78 -14.78
N LEU A 171 -1.98 -17.62 -14.35
CA LEU A 171 -3.45 -17.37 -14.31
C LEU A 171 -3.84 -15.99 -14.81
#